data_AF-A0A846HJ20-F1
#
_entry.id   AF-A0A846HJ20-F1
#
_cell.length_a   1.000
_cell.length_b   1.000
_cell.length_c   1.000
_cell.angle_alpha   90.00
_cell.angle_beta   90.00
_cell.angle_gamma   90.00
#
_symmetry.space_group_name_H-M   'P 1'
#
loop_
_entity.id
_entity.type
_entity.pdbx_description
1 polymer ?
#
loop_
_entity_poly.entity_id
_entity_poly.type
_entity_poly.pdbx_seq_one_letter_code
_entity_poly.pdbx_strand_id
1 'polypeptide(L)'
;DKNGQPSSENVVGDRGSSKQGCPFLSIVCETPLNSKNAHFQAVAGDSFVAAIEFSNPVKAMALTSYGNASQPSSPHVGEQLQMFAHKQLRPVWRESKEIQAHLAERTAF
;
A
#
# COMPACT_ATOMS: atom_id res chain seq x y z
N ASP A 1 19.05 36.21 -14.43
CA ASP A 1 19.35 35.36 -15.61
C ASP A 1 19.76 34.01 -15.05
N LYS A 2 18.97 32.96 -15.34
CA LYS A 2 19.32 31.52 -15.42
C LYS A 2 20.43 31.02 -14.46
N ASN A 3 20.17 30.22 -13.41
CA ASN A 3 19.60 28.86 -13.38
C ASN A 3 19.46 28.51 -11.86
N GLY A 4 18.34 28.02 -11.31
CA GLY A 4 17.50 26.94 -11.81
C GLY A 4 18.09 25.58 -11.40
N GLN A 5 18.21 25.28 -10.10
CA GLN A 5 18.45 23.92 -9.62
C GLN A 5 17.11 23.18 -9.50
N PRO A 6 16.94 22.03 -10.15
CA PRO A 6 15.99 21.05 -9.67
C PRO A 6 16.67 19.68 -9.52
N SER A 7 16.52 19.07 -8.36
CA SER A 7 16.38 17.62 -8.24
C SER A 7 16.08 17.27 -6.79
N SER A 8 14.78 17.29 -6.44
CA SER A 8 14.30 16.47 -5.34
C SER A 8 14.54 15.01 -5.73
N GLU A 9 15.54 14.39 -5.11
CA GLU A 9 15.72 12.94 -5.18
C GLU A 9 14.49 12.28 -4.56
N ASN A 10 13.72 11.56 -5.39
CA ASN A 10 12.70 10.66 -4.93
C ASN A 10 13.39 9.52 -4.18
N VAL A 11 13.39 9.56 -2.84
CA VAL A 11 13.82 8.42 -2.04
C VAL A 11 12.72 7.36 -2.10
N VAL A 12 12.79 6.52 -3.14
CA VAL A 12 12.15 5.21 -3.17
C VAL A 12 13.13 4.24 -2.55
N GLY A 13 12.83 3.78 -1.34
CA GLY A 13 13.51 2.63 -0.76
C GLY A 13 13.01 1.37 -1.46
N ASP A 14 13.71 0.92 -2.51
CA ASP A 14 13.65 -0.46 -2.95
C ASP A 14 14.98 -0.88 -3.63
N ARG A 15 15.55 -2.00 -3.17
CA ARG A 15 16.66 -2.69 -3.87
C ARG A 15 16.04 -3.69 -4.84
N GLY A 16 15.48 -3.18 -5.93
CA GLY A 16 15.04 -3.97 -7.08
C GLY A 16 15.56 -3.32 -8.37
N SER A 17 16.43 -4.02 -9.11
CA SER A 17 17.01 -3.50 -10.35
C SER A 17 15.92 -3.25 -11.41
N SER A 18 15.81 -2.00 -11.85
CA SER A 18 14.79 -1.49 -12.77
C SER A 18 15.03 -1.86 -14.23
N LYS A 19 13.95 -2.27 -14.91
CA LYS A 19 13.62 -1.79 -16.25
C LYS A 19 12.14 -1.36 -16.29
N GLN A 20 11.94 -0.05 -16.14
CA GLN A 20 10.84 0.81 -16.63
C GLN A 20 9.36 0.35 -16.50
N GLY A 21 8.63 1.03 -15.60
CA GLY A 21 7.22 1.40 -15.86
C GLY A 21 6.14 0.45 -15.36
N CYS A 22 6.10 0.19 -14.04
CA CYS A 22 4.97 -0.19 -13.18
C CYS A 22 5.60 -0.87 -11.94
N PRO A 23 5.32 -0.45 -10.68
CA PRO A 23 5.80 -1.22 -9.54
C PRO A 23 5.13 -2.60 -9.59
N PHE A 24 5.93 -3.63 -9.84
CA PHE A 24 5.46 -5.01 -9.91
C PHE A 24 5.22 -5.47 -8.48
N LEU A 25 3.98 -5.32 -8.02
CA LEU A 25 3.55 -5.78 -6.72
C LEU A 25 3.81 -7.30 -6.61
N SER A 26 4.70 -7.68 -5.71
CA SER A 26 5.24 -9.03 -5.57
C SER A 26 4.40 -9.86 -4.60
N ILE A 27 4.15 -11.11 -4.97
CA ILE A 27 3.48 -12.12 -4.14
C ILE A 27 4.28 -13.40 -4.26
N VAL A 28 4.73 -13.94 -3.13
CA VAL A 28 5.29 -15.28 -3.03
C VAL A 28 4.16 -16.22 -2.65
N CYS A 29 3.93 -17.23 -3.50
CA CYS A 29 2.91 -18.23 -3.26
C CYS A 29 3.52 -19.61 -3.02
N GLU A 30 2.94 -20.34 -2.08
CA GLU A 30 3.21 -21.75 -1.84
C GLU A 30 1.98 -22.59 -2.18
N THR A 31 2.21 -23.83 -2.63
CA THR A 31 1.13 -24.82 -2.77
C THR A 31 1.15 -25.73 -1.55
N PRO A 32 0.03 -25.88 -0.81
CA PRO A 32 -0.03 -26.87 0.24
C PRO A 32 0.11 -28.27 -0.37
N LEU A 33 1.12 -29.03 0.08
CA LEU A 33 1.57 -30.32 -0.48
C LEU A 33 0.50 -31.43 -0.50
N ASN A 34 -0.72 -31.20 0.03
CA ASN A 34 -1.75 -32.22 0.17
C ASN A 34 -3.19 -31.72 -0.05
N SER A 35 -3.40 -30.70 -0.88
CA SER A 35 -4.77 -30.23 -1.21
C SER A 35 -5.28 -30.82 -2.52
N LYS A 36 -6.44 -31.48 -2.48
CA LYS A 36 -7.19 -31.92 -3.69
C LYS A 36 -7.64 -30.74 -4.58
N ASN A 37 -7.65 -29.52 -4.01
CA ASN A 37 -7.79 -28.25 -4.72
C ASN A 37 -6.52 -27.42 -4.48
N ALA A 38 -5.50 -27.59 -5.32
CA ALA A 38 -4.23 -26.89 -5.22
C ALA A 38 -4.37 -25.43 -5.66
N HIS A 39 -4.90 -24.58 -4.78
CA HIS A 39 -4.77 -23.14 -4.95
C HIS A 39 -3.43 -22.68 -4.39
N PHE A 40 -2.77 -21.79 -5.12
CA PHE A 40 -1.61 -21.06 -4.64
C PHE A 40 -2.03 -20.15 -3.48
N GLN A 41 -1.37 -20.30 -2.33
CA GLN A 41 -1.58 -19.45 -1.16
C GLN A 41 -0.45 -18.43 -1.07
N ALA A 42 -0.81 -17.15 -0.99
CA ALA A 42 0.16 -16.09 -0.71
C ALA A 42 0.71 -16.25 0.72
N VAL A 43 2.02 -16.35 0.86
CA VAL A 43 2.71 -16.50 2.15
C VAL A 43 3.61 -15.31 2.48
N ALA A 44 4.09 -14.59 1.45
CA ALA A 44 4.92 -13.41 1.58
C ALA A 44 4.79 -12.52 0.34
N GLY A 45 5.45 -11.38 0.34
CA GLY A 45 5.42 -10.40 -0.75
C GLY A 45 5.32 -8.98 -0.20
N ASP A 46 4.80 -8.08 -1.02
CA ASP A 46 4.64 -6.69 -0.63
C ASP A 46 3.58 -6.54 0.45
N SER A 47 3.96 -5.92 1.55
CA SER A 47 3.15 -5.76 2.76
C SER A 47 2.47 -4.38 2.79
N PHE A 48 3.28 -3.33 2.87
CA PHE A 48 2.86 -1.94 2.84
C PHE A 48 3.56 -1.23 1.69
N VAL A 49 2.77 -0.60 0.82
CA VAL A 49 3.28 0.14 -0.34
C VAL A 49 2.78 1.57 -0.24
N ALA A 50 3.67 2.53 -0.45
CA ALA A 50 3.34 3.94 -0.49
C ALA A 50 4.08 4.68 -1.60
N ALA A 51 3.38 5.59 -2.27
CA ALA A 51 3.93 6.56 -3.19
C ALA A 51 3.67 7.96 -2.62
N ILE A 52 4.74 8.75 -2.46
CA ILE A 52 4.69 10.07 -1.82
C ILE A 52 5.19 11.11 -2.81
N GLU A 53 4.38 12.15 -3.01
CA GLU A 53 4.72 13.35 -3.75
C GLU A 53 5.04 14.46 -2.73
N PHE A 54 6.31 14.90 -2.70
CA PHE A 54 6.78 15.98 -1.83
C PHE A 54 6.42 17.37 -2.38
N SER A 55 5.13 17.63 -2.56
CA SER A 55 4.58 18.95 -2.87
C SER A 55 4.10 19.68 -1.61
N ASN A 56 3.54 20.87 -1.79
CA ASN A 56 2.95 21.66 -0.71
C ASN A 56 1.48 21.97 -1.05
N PRO A 57 0.50 21.25 -0.48
CA PRO A 57 0.63 20.22 0.56
C PRO A 57 1.14 18.87 0.03
N VAL A 58 1.75 18.05 0.91
CA VAL A 58 2.23 16.70 0.57
C VAL A 58 1.05 15.82 0.18
N LYS A 59 1.22 15.04 -0.89
CA LYS A 59 0.24 14.04 -1.34
C LYS A 59 0.83 12.65 -1.22
N ALA A 60 0.02 11.70 -0.76
CA ALA A 60 0.45 10.32 -0.65
C ALA A 60 -0.69 9.35 -0.98
N MET A 61 -0.30 8.25 -1.61
CA MET A 61 -1.15 7.12 -1.91
C MET A 61 -0.52 5.88 -1.27
N ALA A 62 -1.30 5.05 -0.57
CA ALA A 62 -0.77 3.87 0.12
C ALA A 62 -1.73 2.69 0.06
N LEU A 63 -1.25 1.50 0.43
CA LEU A 63 -2.02 0.27 0.53
C LEU A 63 -1.33 -0.72 1.48
N THR A 64 -2.11 -1.44 2.29
CA THR A 64 -1.62 -2.59 3.06
C THR A 64 -2.24 -3.87 2.50
N SER A 65 -1.43 -4.76 1.93
CA SER A 65 -1.89 -5.89 1.12
C SER A 65 -2.81 -6.87 1.85
N TYR A 66 -2.53 -7.15 3.13
CA TYR A 66 -3.30 -8.06 3.98
C TYR A 66 -4.37 -7.36 4.84
N GLY A 67 -4.56 -6.05 4.69
CA GLY A 67 -5.46 -5.25 5.54
C GLY A 67 -4.82 -4.77 6.84
N ASN A 68 -5.57 -4.03 7.64
CA ASN A 68 -5.05 -3.33 8.83
C ASN A 68 -5.40 -4.03 10.16
N ALA A 69 -6.00 -5.22 10.10
CA ALA A 69 -6.32 -6.05 11.25
C ALA A 69 -6.03 -7.51 10.96
N SER A 70 -5.59 -8.24 11.99
CA SER A 70 -5.33 -9.69 11.95
C SER A 70 -6.20 -10.47 12.94
N GLN A 71 -6.99 -9.77 13.75
CA GLN A 71 -7.92 -10.40 14.70
C GLN A 71 -9.03 -11.12 13.93
N PRO A 72 -9.31 -12.41 14.21
CA PRO A 72 -10.22 -13.23 13.40
C PRO A 72 -11.64 -12.69 13.20
N SER A 73 -12.12 -11.85 14.13
CA SER A 73 -13.46 -11.24 14.10
C SER A 73 -13.47 -9.78 13.64
N SER A 74 -12.33 -9.21 13.25
CA SER A 74 -12.26 -7.82 12.81
C SER A 74 -12.85 -7.68 11.40
N PRO A 75 -13.72 -6.69 11.15
CA PRO A 75 -14.23 -6.40 9.81
C PRO A 75 -13.14 -5.88 8.86
N HIS A 76 -11.98 -5.49 9.38
CA HIS A 76 -10.87 -4.90 8.61
C HIS A 76 -9.82 -5.93 8.16
N VAL A 77 -10.11 -7.24 8.31
CA VAL A 77 -9.27 -8.31 7.78
C VAL A 77 -9.44 -8.39 6.27
N GLY A 78 -8.35 -8.24 5.51
CA GLY A 78 -8.38 -8.39 4.06
C GLY A 78 -9.17 -7.32 3.29
N GLU A 79 -9.67 -6.27 3.94
CA GLU A 79 -10.48 -5.21 3.31
C GLU A 79 -9.78 -4.57 2.10
N GLN A 80 -8.45 -4.44 2.17
CA GLN A 80 -7.63 -3.82 1.13
C GLN A 80 -7.13 -4.81 0.07
N LEU A 81 -7.42 -6.11 0.22
CA LEU A 81 -6.94 -7.15 -0.68
C LEU A 81 -7.52 -7.01 -2.10
N GLN A 82 -8.76 -6.54 -2.22
CA GLN A 82 -9.36 -6.28 -3.53
C GLN A 82 -8.68 -5.12 -4.26
N MET A 83 -8.33 -4.05 -3.54
CA MET A 83 -7.56 -2.94 -4.08
C MET A 83 -6.16 -3.39 -4.52
N PHE A 84 -5.52 -4.26 -3.73
CA PHE A 84 -4.25 -4.90 -4.08
C PHE A 84 -4.34 -5.71 -5.37
N ALA A 85 -5.37 -6.55 -5.52
CA ALA A 85 -5.61 -7.33 -6.73
C ALA A 85 -5.83 -6.44 -7.98
N HIS A 86 -6.45 -5.27 -7.81
CA HIS A 86 -6.65 -4.29 -8.88
C HIS A 86 -5.48 -3.30 -9.05
N LYS A 87 -4.40 -3.42 -8.27
CA LYS A 87 -3.26 -2.49 -8.27
C LYS A 87 -3.67 -1.04 -8.01
N GLN A 88 -4.66 -0.87 -7.12
CA GLN A 88 -5.22 0.43 -6.75
C GLN A 88 -4.67 0.85 -5.38
N LEU A 89 -4.04 2.02 -5.33
CA LEU A 89 -3.67 2.66 -4.07
C LEU A 89 -4.82 3.54 -3.57
N ARG A 90 -4.92 3.73 -2.25
CA ARG A 90 -5.87 4.65 -1.63
C ARG A 90 -5.18 5.95 -1.21
N PRO A 91 -5.88 7.09 -1.19
CA PRO A 91 -5.33 8.33 -0.64
C PRO A 91 -5.02 8.18 0.85
N VAL A 92 -3.91 8.77 1.28
CA VAL A 92 -3.57 8.93 2.69
C VAL A 92 -4.12 10.26 3.17
N TRP A 93 -5.13 10.22 4.04
CA TRP A 93 -5.69 11.43 4.65
C TRP A 93 -4.75 11.96 5.71
N ARG A 94 -4.34 13.22 5.57
CA ARG A 94 -3.36 13.85 6.46
C ARG A 94 -3.91 15.13 7.08
N GLU A 95 -4.75 15.84 6.35
CA GLU A 95 -5.36 17.07 6.84
C GLU A 95 -6.54 16.76 7.77
N SER A 96 -6.70 17.56 8.83
CA SER A 96 -7.73 17.30 9.85
C SER A 96 -9.14 17.23 9.24
N LYS A 97 -9.42 18.08 8.23
CA LYS A 97 -10.70 18.07 7.51
C LYS A 97 -10.93 16.75 6.75
N GLU A 98 -9.89 16.20 6.14
CA GLU A 98 -9.99 14.92 5.41
C GLU A 98 -10.21 13.75 6.36
N ILE A 99 -9.48 13.74 7.47
CA ILE A 99 -9.61 12.72 8.52
C ILE A 99 -11.03 12.75 9.09
N GLN A 100 -11.55 13.93 9.42
CA GLN A 100 -12.90 14.08 9.95
C GLN A 100 -13.98 13.63 8.95
N ALA A 101 -13.79 13.91 7.65
CA ALA A 101 -14.74 13.51 6.61
C ALA A 101 -14.82 11.99 6.39
N HIS A 102 -13.77 11.24 6.76
CA HIS A 102 -13.70 9.79 6.56
C HIS A 102 -13.52 9.01 7.88
N LEU A 103 -13.81 9.64 9.02
CA LEU A 103 -13.69 9.04 10.33
C LEU A 103 -14.77 7.97 10.52
N ALA A 104 -14.35 6.71 10.68
CA ALA A 104 -15.27 5.60 10.94
C ALA A 104 -15.61 5.45 12.44
N GLU A 105 -14.61 5.62 13.31
CA GLU A 105 -14.75 5.44 14.77
C GLU A 105 -13.83 6.40 15.53
N ARG A 106 -14.26 6.83 16.72
CA ARG A 106 -13.44 7.62 17.66
C ARG A 106 -13.44 6.97 19.04
N THR A 107 -12.25 6.62 19.54
CA THR A 107 -12.05 6.13 20.90
C THR A 107 -11.39 7.23 21.74
N ALA A 108 -11.94 7.52 22.93
CA ALA A 108 -11.36 8.45 23.91
C ALA A 108 -10.78 7.64 25.08
N PHE A 109 -9.66 8.10 25.63
CA PHE A 109 -8.91 7.44 26.72
C PHE A 109 -8.82 8.36 27.94
#